data_AF-A0A662AER6-F1
#
_entry.id   AF-A0A662AER6-F1
#
_cell.length_a   1.000
_cell.length_b   1.000
_cell.length_c   1.000
_cell.angle_alpha   90.00
_cell.angle_beta   90.00
_cell.angle_gamma   90.00
#
_symmetry.space_group_name_H-M   'P 1'
#
loop_
_entity.id
_entity.type
_entity.pdbx_description
1 polymer ?
#
loop_
_entity_poly.entity_id
_entity_poly.type
_entity_poly.pdbx_seq_one_letter_code
_entity_poly.pdbx_strand_id
1 'polypeptide(L)'
;LKMKLSDVEFQGDGNKATFYYTADERVDFRQLIRELAGTFSIRIEMKQVGLRQEAARLGGIGSCGRELCCSTWLTDFRSVSTSAARYQQLSLNPQKLAGQCGKLKCCLNYELDSYLDALKDFPKTDLWLQTEKGTAIFQKMDIFKGWIWYAYKENPVFWHKLTVEQTNQIIALNKKNTKAQSLEEYAMELEFETIEESKFTDVVGQDSLTRFDKPKYKKKHKRGRNYRRNNKKPSK
;
A
#
# COMPACT_ATOMS: atom_id res chain seq x y z
N LEU A 1 2.98 -26.75 -31.01
CA LEU A 1 1.83 -25.80 -31.02
C LEU A 1 2.27 -24.52 -30.30
N LYS A 2 2.05 -23.33 -30.87
CA LYS A 2 2.36 -22.05 -30.21
C LYS A 2 1.20 -21.64 -29.29
N MET A 3 1.04 -22.34 -28.17
CA MET A 3 0.02 -22.04 -27.16
C MET A 3 0.55 -22.34 -25.77
N LYS A 4 0.00 -21.66 -24.76
CA LYS A 4 0.26 -21.95 -23.35
C LYS A 4 -1.02 -22.48 -22.72
N LEU A 5 -0.96 -23.68 -22.15
CA LEU A 5 -2.06 -24.24 -21.37
C LEU A 5 -2.05 -23.61 -19.98
N SER A 6 -3.19 -23.09 -19.55
CA SER A 6 -3.32 -22.37 -18.28
C SER A 6 -3.94 -23.25 -17.20
N ASP A 7 -5.02 -23.96 -17.51
CA ASP A 7 -5.83 -24.68 -16.53
C ASP A 7 -6.69 -25.77 -17.20
N VAL A 8 -7.11 -26.77 -16.43
CA VAL A 8 -7.96 -27.87 -16.90
C VAL A 8 -9.06 -28.15 -15.87
N GLU A 9 -10.31 -27.97 -16.29
CA GLU A 9 -11.48 -28.27 -15.47
C GLU A 9 -12.15 -29.55 -15.96
N PHE A 10 -12.33 -30.52 -15.05
CA PHE A 10 -13.13 -31.71 -15.31
C PHE A 10 -14.56 -31.47 -14.83
N GLN A 11 -15.54 -31.84 -15.67
CA GLN A 11 -16.91 -31.95 -15.23
C GLN A 11 -17.03 -33.06 -14.18
N GLY A 12 -17.84 -32.88 -13.15
CA GLY A 12 -18.00 -33.86 -12.06
C GLY A 12 -18.39 -35.26 -12.54
N ASP A 13 -19.09 -35.35 -13.67
CA ASP A 13 -19.47 -36.62 -14.30
C ASP A 13 -18.32 -37.32 -15.03
N GLY A 14 -17.13 -36.72 -15.08
CA GLY A 14 -15.95 -37.23 -15.80
C GLY A 14 -16.04 -37.21 -17.32
N ASN A 15 -17.22 -37.02 -17.90
CA ASN A 15 -17.45 -37.14 -19.34
C ASN A 15 -16.88 -36.00 -20.19
N LYS A 16 -16.53 -34.87 -19.57
CA LYS A 16 -16.06 -33.66 -20.27
C LYS A 16 -14.91 -33.00 -19.52
N ALA A 17 -13.85 -32.65 -20.24
CA ALA A 17 -12.78 -31.80 -19.74
C ALA A 17 -12.66 -30.53 -20.59
N THR A 18 -12.53 -29.39 -19.91
CA THR A 18 -12.34 -28.07 -20.53
C THR A 18 -10.91 -27.61 -20.29
N PHE A 19 -10.15 -27.45 -21.37
CA PHE A 19 -8.76 -26.99 -21.35
C PHE A 19 -8.72 -25.50 -21.68
N TYR A 20 -8.25 -24.70 -20.74
CA TYR A 20 -8.08 -23.26 -20.90
C TYR A 20 -6.68 -22.97 -21.44
N TYR A 21 -6.59 -22.22 -22.53
CA TYR A 21 -5.32 -21.87 -23.14
C TYR A 21 -5.25 -20.40 -23.55
N THR A 22 -4.03 -19.88 -23.59
CA THR A 22 -3.70 -18.57 -24.15
C THR A 22 -2.85 -18.76 -25.42
N ALA A 23 -3.19 -18.03 -26.47
CA ALA A 23 -2.44 -17.98 -27.72
C ALA A 23 -2.63 -16.61 -28.40
N ASP A 24 -1.59 -16.12 -29.05
CA ASP A 24 -1.63 -14.85 -29.80
C ASP A 24 -2.28 -15.02 -31.18
N GLU A 25 -2.09 -16.18 -31.80
CA GLU A 25 -2.62 -16.52 -33.13
C GLU A 25 -3.64 -17.67 -33.04
N ARG A 26 -4.40 -17.88 -34.13
CA ARG A 26 -5.31 -19.03 -34.24
C ARG A 26 -4.49 -20.33 -34.32
N VAL A 27 -4.74 -21.24 -33.40
CA VAL A 27 -4.05 -22.54 -33.33
C VAL A 27 -4.99 -23.64 -33.84
N ASP A 28 -4.46 -24.60 -34.60
CA ASP A 28 -5.19 -25.82 -35.00
C ASP A 28 -4.98 -26.93 -33.95
N PHE A 29 -6.06 -27.36 -33.31
CA PHE A 29 -6.04 -28.35 -32.22
C PHE A 29 -6.46 -29.75 -32.67
N ARG A 30 -6.74 -29.99 -33.96
CA ARG A 30 -7.34 -31.27 -34.40
C ARG A 30 -6.54 -32.51 -34.00
N GLN A 31 -5.21 -32.47 -34.15
CA GLN A 31 -4.33 -33.58 -33.76
C GLN A 31 -4.31 -33.76 -32.24
N LEU A 32 -4.13 -32.65 -31.50
CA LEU A 32 -4.09 -32.66 -30.04
C LEU A 32 -5.40 -33.18 -29.42
N ILE A 33 -6.55 -32.77 -29.96
CA ILE A 33 -7.86 -33.25 -29.48
C ILE A 33 -7.97 -34.76 -29.65
N ARG A 34 -7.48 -35.33 -30.78
CA ARG A 34 -7.50 -36.78 -30.98
C ARG A 34 -6.62 -37.53 -29.99
N GLU A 35 -5.40 -37.03 -29.76
CA GLU A 35 -4.47 -37.64 -28.81
C GLU A 35 -5.01 -37.60 -27.38
N LEU A 36 -5.49 -36.44 -26.93
CA LEU A 36 -6.04 -36.28 -25.59
C LEU A 36 -7.34 -37.08 -25.44
N ALA A 37 -8.24 -37.08 -26.44
CA ALA A 37 -9.49 -37.83 -26.36
C ALA A 37 -9.23 -39.35 -26.35
N GLY A 38 -8.22 -39.82 -27.10
CA GLY A 38 -7.80 -41.22 -27.06
C GLY A 38 -7.17 -41.61 -25.73
N THR A 39 -6.42 -40.71 -25.10
CA THR A 39 -5.73 -40.98 -23.82
C THR A 39 -6.71 -40.98 -22.64
N PHE A 40 -7.59 -39.98 -22.57
CA PHE A 40 -8.48 -39.78 -21.43
C PHE A 40 -9.87 -40.42 -21.64
N SER A 41 -10.22 -40.82 -22.87
CA SER A 41 -11.55 -41.37 -23.21
C SER A 41 -12.72 -40.46 -22.82
N ILE A 42 -12.52 -39.13 -22.88
CA ILE A 42 -13.49 -38.11 -22.50
C ILE A 42 -13.67 -37.07 -23.61
N ARG A 43 -14.76 -36.32 -23.56
CA ARG A 43 -14.99 -35.21 -24.49
C ARG A 43 -14.13 -34.02 -24.10
N ILE A 44 -13.37 -33.51 -25.07
CA ILE A 44 -12.43 -32.41 -24.85
C ILE A 44 -12.97 -31.13 -25.47
N GLU A 45 -13.00 -30.07 -24.67
CA GLU A 45 -13.30 -28.72 -25.11
C GLU A 45 -12.07 -27.84 -24.89
N MET A 46 -11.65 -27.12 -25.93
CA MET A 46 -10.56 -26.15 -25.87
C MET A 46 -11.16 -24.75 -25.79
N LYS A 47 -10.84 -23.99 -24.74
CA LYS A 47 -11.35 -22.64 -24.52
C LYS A 47 -10.22 -21.62 -24.45
N GLN A 48 -10.26 -20.64 -25.35
CA GLN A 48 -9.31 -19.53 -25.32
C GLN A 48 -9.66 -18.56 -24.19
N VAL A 49 -8.67 -18.16 -23.41
CA VAL A 49 -8.80 -17.14 -22.37
C VAL A 49 -7.87 -15.97 -22.63
N GLY A 50 -8.28 -14.78 -22.19
CA GLY A 50 -7.42 -13.60 -22.25
C GLY A 50 -6.34 -13.63 -21.17
N LEU A 51 -5.22 -12.93 -21.40
CA LEU A 51 -4.08 -12.82 -20.45
C LEU A 51 -4.49 -12.47 -19.01
N ARG A 52 -5.51 -11.63 -18.83
CA ARG A 52 -6.01 -11.26 -17.49
C ARG A 52 -6.79 -12.39 -16.82
N GLN A 53 -7.59 -13.14 -17.60
CA GLN A 53 -8.33 -14.30 -17.09
C GLN A 53 -7.39 -15.46 -16.77
N GLU A 54 -6.32 -15.63 -17.57
CA GLU A 54 -5.22 -16.53 -17.24
C GLU A 54 -4.60 -16.17 -15.88
N ALA A 55 -4.23 -14.89 -15.68
CA ALA A 55 -3.69 -14.43 -14.41
C ALA A 55 -4.68 -14.57 -13.23
N ALA A 56 -5.98 -14.39 -13.48
CA ALA A 56 -7.02 -14.59 -12.47
C ALA A 56 -7.15 -16.06 -12.04
N ARG A 57 -7.03 -17.01 -12.98
CA ARG A 57 -7.10 -18.45 -12.70
C ARG A 57 -5.84 -18.98 -12.02
N LEU A 58 -4.66 -18.59 -12.52
CA LEU A 58 -3.38 -18.97 -11.91
C LEU A 58 -3.21 -18.33 -10.52
N GLY A 59 -3.81 -17.17 -10.31
CA GLY A 59 -3.59 -16.37 -9.11
C GLY A 59 -2.18 -15.78 -9.04
N GLY A 60 -1.87 -15.17 -7.91
CA GLY A 60 -0.55 -14.58 -7.67
C GLY A 60 -0.59 -13.42 -6.70
N ILE A 61 0.56 -12.76 -6.55
CA ILE A 61 0.72 -11.60 -5.67
C ILE A 61 0.91 -10.35 -6.55
N GLY A 62 0.08 -9.33 -6.30
CA GLY A 62 0.16 -8.04 -6.95
C GLY A 62 1.31 -7.19 -6.43
N SER A 63 1.60 -6.08 -7.10
CA SER A 63 2.63 -5.13 -6.64
C SER A 63 2.33 -4.50 -5.28
N CYS A 64 1.08 -4.59 -4.82
CA CYS A 64 0.65 -4.16 -3.49
C CYS A 64 0.93 -5.19 -2.38
N GLY A 65 1.54 -6.34 -2.70
CA GLY A 65 1.83 -7.41 -1.74
C GLY A 65 0.62 -8.27 -1.35
N ARG A 66 -0.57 -7.99 -1.91
CA ARG A 66 -1.79 -8.79 -1.71
C ARG A 66 -2.01 -9.74 -2.88
N GLU A 67 -2.89 -10.72 -2.70
CA GLU A 67 -3.38 -11.56 -3.79
C GLU A 67 -3.99 -10.72 -4.91
N LEU A 68 -3.97 -11.23 -6.14
CA LEU A 68 -4.52 -10.52 -7.29
C LEU A 68 -6.01 -10.21 -7.09
N CYS A 69 -6.41 -8.96 -7.28
CA CYS A 69 -7.82 -8.56 -7.18
C CYS A 69 -8.72 -9.36 -8.14
N CYS A 70 -8.18 -9.74 -9.31
CA CYS A 70 -8.90 -10.52 -10.32
C CYS A 70 -9.11 -11.99 -9.97
N SER A 71 -8.31 -12.56 -9.06
CA SER A 71 -8.50 -13.95 -8.58
C SER A 71 -9.39 -14.01 -7.35
N THR A 72 -9.62 -12.88 -6.67
CA THR A 72 -10.29 -12.83 -5.37
C THR A 72 -11.72 -12.33 -5.47
N TRP A 73 -11.93 -11.09 -5.93
CA TRP A 73 -13.25 -10.45 -5.87
C TRP A 73 -13.62 -9.62 -7.11
N LEU A 74 -12.64 -9.12 -7.86
CA LEU A 74 -12.90 -8.25 -9.01
C LEU A 74 -13.07 -9.08 -10.29
N THR A 75 -14.32 -9.36 -10.66
CA THR A 75 -14.67 -10.18 -11.83
C THR A 75 -15.04 -9.38 -13.08
N ASP A 76 -15.48 -8.12 -12.92
CA ASP A 76 -15.79 -7.23 -14.06
C ASP A 76 -14.53 -6.51 -14.57
N PHE A 77 -14.11 -6.88 -15.78
CA PHE A 77 -12.89 -6.35 -16.39
C PHE A 77 -13.20 -5.31 -17.45
N ARG A 78 -13.25 -4.04 -17.04
CA ARG A 78 -13.27 -2.91 -17.97
C ARG A 78 -11.89 -2.67 -18.58
N SER A 79 -11.88 -2.09 -19.78
CA SER A 79 -10.64 -1.57 -20.36
C SER A 79 -10.14 -0.39 -19.52
N VAL A 80 -8.83 -0.39 -19.27
CA VAL A 80 -8.17 0.65 -18.48
C VAL A 80 -7.38 1.52 -19.46
N SER A 81 -7.52 2.83 -19.34
CA SER A 81 -6.77 3.81 -20.11
C SER A 81 -5.67 4.45 -19.26
N THR A 82 -4.66 5.02 -19.92
CA THR A 82 -3.60 5.79 -19.23
C THR A 82 -4.11 7.11 -18.65
N SER A 83 -5.31 7.55 -18.99
CA SER A 83 -5.92 8.76 -18.42
C SER A 83 -6.23 8.60 -16.92
N ALA A 84 -6.65 7.42 -16.46
CA ALA A 84 -6.89 7.16 -15.04
C ALA A 84 -5.62 7.40 -14.21
N ALA A 85 -4.46 6.94 -14.71
CA ALA A 85 -3.17 7.17 -14.05
C ALA A 85 -2.79 8.66 -13.99
N ARG A 86 -3.18 9.47 -14.99
CA ARG A 86 -2.94 10.93 -14.97
C ARG A 86 -3.78 11.62 -13.92
N TYR A 87 -5.06 11.28 -13.80
CA TYR A 87 -5.92 11.84 -12.76
C TYR A 87 -5.38 11.52 -11.38
N GLN A 88 -4.89 10.29 -11.17
CA GLN A 88 -4.26 9.86 -9.91
C GLN A 88 -2.84 10.42 -9.69
N GLN A 89 -2.34 11.27 -10.59
CA GLN A 89 -1.00 11.86 -10.54
C GLN A 89 0.13 10.81 -10.43
N LEU A 90 -0.10 9.61 -10.96
CA LEU A 90 0.88 8.54 -11.00
C LEU A 90 1.85 8.75 -12.17
N SER A 91 3.09 8.27 -11.99
CA SER A 91 4.07 8.35 -13.07
C SER A 91 3.66 7.47 -14.26
N LEU A 92 3.80 8.01 -15.47
CA LEU A 92 3.35 7.37 -16.70
C LEU A 92 4.31 6.29 -17.23
N ASN A 93 5.02 5.60 -16.33
CA ASN A 93 5.94 4.52 -16.69
C ASN A 93 5.15 3.20 -16.86
N PRO A 94 5.16 2.58 -18.05
CA PRO A 94 4.39 1.36 -18.32
C PRO A 94 4.76 0.19 -17.40
N GLN A 95 6.02 0.08 -16.95
CA GLN A 95 6.46 -1.00 -16.07
C GLN A 95 5.81 -0.90 -14.67
N LYS A 96 5.55 0.32 -14.18
CA LYS A 96 4.88 0.54 -12.89
C LYS A 96 3.36 0.40 -12.98
N LEU A 97 2.78 0.74 -14.14
CA LEU A 97 1.34 0.71 -14.39
C LEU A 97 0.83 -0.66 -14.89
N ALA A 98 1.72 -1.51 -15.41
CA ALA A 98 1.39 -2.87 -15.80
C ALA A 98 1.13 -3.76 -14.56
N GLY A 99 0.11 -4.61 -14.65
CA GLY A 99 -0.14 -5.69 -13.70
C GLY A 99 0.55 -6.97 -14.13
N GLN A 100 0.41 -8.03 -13.33
CA GLN A 100 1.02 -9.34 -13.59
C GLN A 100 0.53 -9.99 -14.89
N CYS A 101 -0.63 -9.59 -15.39
CA CYS A 101 -1.16 -10.01 -16.69
C CYS A 101 -0.53 -9.28 -17.90
N GLY A 102 0.46 -8.41 -17.69
CA GLY A 102 1.11 -7.61 -18.75
C GLY A 102 0.29 -6.44 -19.29
N LYS A 103 -0.98 -6.30 -18.88
CA LYS A 103 -1.85 -5.16 -19.19
C LYS A 103 -1.88 -4.16 -18.05
N LEU A 104 -2.41 -2.95 -18.29
CA LEU A 104 -2.63 -1.94 -17.25
C LEU A 104 -3.42 -2.51 -16.06
N LYS A 105 -3.05 -2.09 -14.84
CA LYS A 105 -3.70 -2.52 -13.60
C LYS A 105 -5.17 -2.16 -13.58
N CYS A 106 -6.03 -3.14 -13.27
CA CYS A 106 -7.47 -2.92 -13.08
C CYS A 106 -7.79 -2.07 -11.83
N CYS A 107 -6.90 -2.06 -10.84
CA CYS A 107 -6.97 -1.19 -9.66
C CYS A 107 -7.06 0.30 -10.02
N LEU A 108 -6.45 0.73 -11.14
CA LEU A 108 -6.48 2.13 -11.56
C LEU A 108 -7.90 2.62 -11.80
N ASN A 109 -8.77 1.81 -12.42
CA ASN A 109 -10.17 2.18 -12.61
C ASN A 109 -10.97 2.03 -11.31
N TYR A 110 -10.68 0.99 -10.53
CA TYR A 110 -11.39 0.74 -9.27
C TYR A 110 -11.20 1.87 -8.26
N GLU A 111 -9.98 2.38 -8.12
CA GLU A 111 -9.63 3.44 -7.17
C GLU A 111 -9.95 4.85 -7.71
N LEU A 112 -10.26 4.99 -9.01
CA LEU A 112 -10.45 6.29 -9.65
C LEU A 112 -11.62 7.07 -9.05
N ASP A 113 -12.76 6.41 -8.82
CA ASP A 113 -13.96 7.08 -8.32
C ASP A 113 -13.73 7.61 -6.91
N SER A 114 -13.16 6.79 -6.02
CA SER A 114 -12.78 7.21 -4.67
C SER A 114 -11.76 8.35 -4.68
N TYR A 115 -10.82 8.33 -5.63
CA TYR A 115 -9.85 9.41 -5.79
C TYR A 115 -10.50 10.72 -6.25
N LEU A 116 -11.42 10.66 -7.21
CA LEU A 116 -12.15 11.84 -7.70
C LEU A 116 -13.05 12.44 -6.62
N ASP A 117 -13.67 11.59 -5.78
CA ASP A 117 -14.45 12.04 -4.64
C ASP A 117 -13.57 12.74 -3.61
N ALA A 118 -12.45 12.14 -3.23
CA ALA A 118 -11.51 12.75 -2.29
C ALA A 118 -10.98 14.11 -2.81
N LEU A 119 -10.75 14.23 -4.12
CA LEU A 119 -10.24 15.47 -4.72
C LEU A 119 -11.23 16.64 -4.62
N LYS A 120 -12.55 16.39 -4.50
CA LYS A 120 -13.57 17.45 -4.35
C LYS A 120 -13.41 18.27 -3.07
N ASP A 121 -12.89 17.65 -2.01
CA ASP A 121 -12.71 18.31 -0.72
C ASP A 121 -11.49 19.24 -0.71
N PHE A 122 -10.53 19.01 -1.62
CA PHE A 122 -9.33 19.81 -1.72
C PHE A 122 -9.59 21.14 -2.44
N PRO A 123 -8.97 22.24 -1.97
CA PRO A 123 -9.04 23.51 -2.66
C PRO A 123 -8.31 23.46 -4.02
N LYS A 124 -8.72 24.33 -4.94
CA LYS A 124 -8.07 24.46 -6.25
C LYS A 124 -6.60 24.87 -6.09
N THR A 125 -5.72 24.25 -6.88
CA THR A 125 -4.26 24.47 -6.83
C THR A 125 -3.83 25.89 -7.16
N ASP A 126 -4.63 26.64 -7.90
CA ASP A 126 -4.28 27.99 -8.38
C ASP A 126 -4.59 29.09 -7.34
N LEU A 127 -5.14 28.73 -6.19
CA LEU A 127 -5.49 29.69 -5.14
C LEU A 127 -4.27 30.06 -4.28
N TRP A 128 -3.96 31.35 -4.24
CA TRP A 128 -2.98 31.90 -3.31
C TRP A 128 -3.64 32.19 -1.97
N LEU A 129 -3.00 31.76 -0.89
CA LEU A 129 -3.46 32.07 0.46
C LEU A 129 -2.84 33.41 0.90
N GLN A 130 -3.67 34.34 1.34
CA GLN A 130 -3.21 35.57 1.97
C GLN A 130 -3.17 35.36 3.48
N THR A 131 -2.00 35.56 4.08
CA THR A 131 -1.85 35.61 5.54
C THR A 131 -1.24 36.93 5.96
N GLU A 132 -1.12 37.16 7.26
CA GLU A 132 -0.48 38.36 7.81
C GLU A 132 0.99 38.51 7.36
N LYS A 133 1.72 37.39 7.24
CA LYS A 133 3.14 37.40 6.84
C LYS A 133 3.36 37.56 5.34
N GLY A 134 2.39 37.17 4.51
CA GLY A 134 2.51 37.33 3.06
C GLY A 134 1.61 36.39 2.27
N THR A 135 1.84 36.35 0.96
CA THR A 135 1.13 35.45 0.04
C THR A 135 1.83 34.11 -0.04
N ALA A 136 1.08 33.03 0.20
CA ALA A 136 1.55 31.66 0.08
C ALA A 136 1.04 30.99 -1.19
N ILE A 137 1.94 30.23 -1.83
CA ILE A 137 1.74 29.54 -3.10
C ILE A 137 1.68 28.04 -2.83
N PHE A 138 0.73 27.36 -3.48
CA PHE A 138 0.59 25.92 -3.42
C PHE A 138 1.80 25.22 -4.06
N GLN A 139 2.34 24.21 -3.39
CA GLN A 139 3.44 23.39 -3.92
C GLN A 139 3.00 21.97 -4.21
N LYS A 140 2.33 21.32 -3.26
CA LYS A 140 1.97 19.91 -3.33
C LYS A 140 0.75 19.61 -2.47
N MET A 141 -0.02 18.60 -2.83
CA MET A 141 -1.00 17.97 -1.95
C MET A 141 -0.79 16.46 -1.88
N ASP A 142 -1.21 15.86 -0.77
CA ASP A 142 -1.29 14.42 -0.56
C ASP A 142 -2.75 14.09 -0.23
N ILE A 143 -3.42 13.49 -1.19
CA ILE A 143 -4.86 13.22 -1.15
C ILE A 143 -5.20 12.12 -0.14
N PHE A 144 -4.29 11.17 0.07
CA PHE A 144 -4.51 10.05 0.99
C PHE A 144 -4.38 10.48 2.46
N LYS A 145 -3.53 11.48 2.74
CA LYS A 145 -3.30 11.98 4.10
C LYS A 145 -4.08 13.24 4.43
N GLY A 146 -4.76 13.86 3.45
CA GLY A 146 -5.46 15.12 3.70
C GLY A 146 -4.51 16.30 3.94
N TRP A 147 -3.30 16.27 3.38
CA TRP A 147 -2.27 17.27 3.65
C TRP A 147 -1.98 18.12 2.42
N ILE A 148 -1.71 19.39 2.66
CA ILE A 148 -1.36 20.37 1.63
C ILE A 148 -0.11 21.13 2.06
N TRP A 149 0.81 21.34 1.14
CA TRP A 149 2.02 22.10 1.35
C TRP A 149 1.95 23.43 0.62
N TYR A 150 2.14 24.50 1.40
CA TYR A 150 2.23 25.87 0.92
C TYR A 150 3.60 26.44 1.25
N ALA A 151 4.12 27.30 0.38
CA ALA A 151 5.35 28.05 0.64
C ALA A 151 5.10 29.54 0.42
N TYR A 152 5.70 30.38 1.26
CA TYR A 152 5.60 31.82 1.07
C TYR A 152 6.38 32.27 -0.17
N LYS A 153 5.86 33.28 -0.89
CA LYS A 153 6.53 33.83 -2.07
C LYS A 153 7.94 34.37 -1.77
N GLU A 154 8.14 34.92 -0.58
CA GLU A 154 9.42 35.45 -0.13
C GLU A 154 10.43 34.35 0.20
N ASN A 155 9.94 33.19 0.67
CA ASN A 155 10.77 32.06 1.13
C ASN A 155 10.27 30.73 0.53
N PRO A 156 10.55 30.45 -0.76
CA PRO A 156 10.05 29.26 -1.44
C PRO A 156 10.68 27.94 -0.98
N VAL A 157 11.77 27.99 -0.20
CA VAL A 157 12.49 26.81 0.31
C VAL A 157 11.75 26.17 1.49
N PHE A 158 11.04 26.95 2.29
CA PHE A 158 10.35 26.46 3.47
C PHE A 158 8.90 26.12 3.13
N TRP A 159 8.57 24.83 3.26
CA TRP A 159 7.22 24.32 2.99
C TRP A 159 6.49 24.13 4.32
N HIS A 160 5.35 24.78 4.45
CA HIS A 160 4.44 24.65 5.58
C HIS A 160 3.35 23.64 5.25
N LYS A 161 3.20 22.67 6.13
CA LYS A 161 2.19 21.62 6.03
C LYS A 161 0.90 22.10 6.69
N LEU A 162 -0.23 21.93 6.02
CA LEU A 162 -1.57 22.29 6.49
C LEU A 162 -2.56 21.16 6.20
N THR A 163 -3.66 21.11 6.93
CA THR A 163 -4.78 20.21 6.61
C THR A 163 -5.74 20.83 5.59
N VAL A 164 -6.56 19.97 4.97
CA VAL A 164 -7.65 20.42 4.08
C VAL A 164 -8.62 21.35 4.82
N GLU A 165 -8.92 21.07 6.09
CA GLU A 165 -9.83 21.89 6.89
C GLU A 165 -9.26 23.27 7.18
N GLN A 166 -8.01 23.33 7.66
CA GLN A 166 -7.31 24.60 7.91
C GLN A 166 -7.19 25.45 6.65
N THR A 167 -6.82 24.83 5.52
CA THR A 167 -6.71 25.55 4.24
C THR A 167 -8.07 26.08 3.78
N ASN A 168 -9.15 25.31 3.91
CA ASN A 168 -10.50 25.78 3.60
C ASN A 168 -10.97 26.92 4.51
N GLN A 169 -10.59 26.90 5.80
CA GLN A 169 -10.85 28.01 6.72
C GLN A 169 -10.11 29.28 6.29
N ILE A 170 -8.81 29.19 5.97
CA ILE A 170 -8.01 30.32 5.47
C ILE A 170 -8.63 30.88 4.18
N ILE A 171 -9.09 30.02 3.27
CA ILE A 171 -9.77 30.44 2.04
C ILE A 171 -11.08 31.17 2.34
N ALA A 172 -11.86 30.68 3.32
CA ALA A 172 -13.10 31.33 3.74
C ALA A 172 -12.85 32.70 4.38
N LEU A 173 -11.77 32.85 5.17
CA LEU A 173 -11.34 34.13 5.72
C LEU A 173 -10.86 35.09 4.62
N ASN A 174 -10.09 34.61 3.65
CA ASN A 174 -9.64 35.42 2.52
C ASN A 174 -10.81 35.92 1.65
N LYS A 175 -11.87 35.12 1.48
CA LYS A 175 -13.11 35.57 0.83
C LYS A 175 -13.82 36.68 1.59
N LYS A 176 -13.65 36.75 2.91
CA LYS A 176 -14.17 37.82 3.79
C LYS A 176 -13.21 39.00 3.90
N ASN A 177 -12.12 39.04 3.12
CA ASN A 177 -11.04 40.03 3.18
C ASN A 177 -10.34 40.14 4.54
N THR A 178 -10.46 39.12 5.39
CA THR A 178 -9.72 39.03 6.66
C THR A 178 -8.48 38.16 6.45
N LYS A 179 -7.31 38.69 6.79
CA LYS A 179 -6.04 37.93 6.70
C LYS A 179 -6.03 36.85 7.79
N ALA A 180 -5.62 35.64 7.41
CA ALA A 180 -5.44 34.56 8.39
C ALA A 180 -4.10 34.70 9.14
N GLN A 181 -4.02 34.04 10.29
CA GLN A 181 -2.80 33.87 11.09
C GLN A 181 -1.67 33.20 10.29
N SER A 182 -0.46 33.21 10.84
CA SER A 182 0.71 32.73 10.13
C SER A 182 0.68 31.21 9.91
N LEU A 183 1.09 30.74 8.72
CA LEU A 183 1.07 29.32 8.35
C LEU A 183 1.93 28.45 9.28
N GLU A 184 2.91 29.04 9.94
CA GLU A 184 3.79 28.40 10.90
C GLU A 184 3.04 27.98 12.17
N GLU A 185 2.07 28.77 12.63
CA GLU A 185 1.25 28.43 13.79
C GLU A 185 0.41 27.17 13.50
N TYR A 186 -0.26 27.14 12.36
CA TYR A 186 -1.03 25.98 11.92
C TYR A 186 -0.15 24.73 11.71
N ALA A 187 1.07 24.91 11.20
CA ALA A 187 2.01 23.80 11.02
C ALA A 187 2.52 23.27 12.38
N MET A 188 2.80 24.15 13.34
CA MET A 188 3.23 23.77 14.69
C MET A 188 2.12 23.07 15.47
N GLU A 189 0.86 23.53 15.34
CA GLU A 189 -0.30 22.85 15.93
C GLU A 189 -0.40 21.40 15.45
N LEU A 190 -0.24 21.17 14.14
CA LEU A 190 -0.27 19.83 13.56
C LEU A 190 0.91 18.95 14.03
N GLU A 191 2.10 19.53 14.15
CA GLU A 191 3.25 18.82 14.70
C GLU A 191 3.00 18.41 16.15
N PHE A 192 2.38 19.28 16.95
CA PHE A 192 2.04 18.97 18.33
C PHE A 192 1.00 17.84 18.44
N GLU A 193 -0.10 17.93 17.68
CA GLU A 193 -1.16 16.90 17.66
C GLU A 193 -0.62 15.51 17.25
N THR A 194 0.20 15.45 16.19
CA THR A 194 0.79 14.18 15.74
C THR A 194 1.76 13.55 16.77
N ILE A 195 2.46 14.38 17.55
CA ILE A 195 3.34 13.91 18.62
C ILE A 195 2.53 13.36 19.80
N GLU A 196 1.38 13.94 20.12
CA GLU A 196 0.52 13.42 21.20
C GLU A 196 -0.13 12.09 20.84
N GLU A 197 -0.64 11.94 19.60
CA GLU A 197 -1.23 10.68 19.13
C GLU A 197 -0.20 9.54 19.08
N SER A 198 1.01 9.80 18.57
CA SER A 198 2.07 8.78 18.47
C SER A 198 2.56 8.31 19.85
N LYS A 199 2.62 9.19 20.85
CA LYS A 199 2.92 8.82 22.24
C LYS A 199 1.86 7.88 22.85
N PHE A 200 0.61 7.95 22.39
CA PHE A 200 -0.46 7.10 22.91
C PHE A 200 -0.48 5.71 22.27
N THR A 201 0.04 5.56 21.04
CA THR A 201 0.13 4.26 20.35
C THR A 201 1.31 3.38 20.78
N ASP A 202 2.34 3.96 21.43
CA ASP A 202 3.56 3.26 21.85
C ASP A 202 3.42 2.48 23.19
N VAL A 203 2.29 1.81 23.42
CA VAL A 203 2.11 0.94 24.61
C VAL A 203 2.78 -0.43 24.43
N VAL A 204 3.29 -0.75 23.22
CA VAL A 204 4.01 -2.02 22.94
C VAL A 204 5.54 -1.87 23.01
N GLY A 205 6.05 -0.63 23.18
CA GLY A 205 7.47 -0.29 23.05
C GLY A 205 8.29 -0.24 24.35
N GLN A 206 7.77 -0.72 25.48
CA GLN A 206 8.50 -0.74 26.76
C GLN A 206 9.22 -2.06 27.08
N ASP A 207 9.31 -3.01 26.14
CA ASP A 207 10.17 -4.18 26.32
C ASP A 207 11.48 -3.97 25.57
N SER A 208 12.50 -3.53 26.31
CA SER A 208 13.89 -3.44 25.84
C SER A 208 14.28 -4.73 25.10
N LEU A 209 14.71 -4.59 23.83
CA LEU A 209 15.24 -5.67 22.97
C LEU A 209 16.38 -6.49 23.62
N THR A 210 16.98 -6.00 24.72
CA THR A 210 18.03 -6.71 25.49
C THR A 210 17.48 -7.57 26.64
N ARG A 211 16.15 -7.77 26.74
CA ARG A 211 15.53 -8.66 27.74
C ARG A 211 16.10 -10.09 27.69
N PHE A 212 16.56 -10.54 26.52
CA PHE A 212 17.14 -11.87 26.31
C PHE A 212 18.67 -11.95 26.45
N ASP A 213 19.38 -10.81 26.53
CA ASP A 213 20.85 -10.77 26.57
C ASP A 213 21.44 -10.80 27.98
N LYS A 214 20.62 -10.82 29.04
CA LYS A 214 21.15 -10.90 30.41
C LYS A 214 21.73 -12.31 30.68
N PRO A 215 23.05 -12.46 30.90
CA PRO A 215 23.63 -13.76 31.19
C PRO A 215 23.12 -14.27 32.54
N LYS A 216 22.59 -15.50 32.57
CA LYS A 216 22.16 -16.19 33.79
C LYS A 216 23.38 -16.44 34.69
N TYR A 217 23.62 -15.56 35.68
CA TYR A 217 24.59 -15.83 36.73
C TYR A 217 24.15 -17.04 37.57
N LYS A 218 24.87 -18.16 37.45
CA LYS A 218 24.75 -19.30 38.35
C LYS A 218 25.13 -18.85 39.77
N LYS A 219 24.17 -18.83 40.70
CA LYS A 219 24.44 -18.62 42.13
C LYS A 219 25.32 -19.78 42.63
N LYS A 220 26.61 -19.53 42.86
CA LYS A 220 27.48 -20.41 43.66
C LYS A 220 26.97 -20.39 45.09
N HIS A 221 26.35 -21.47 45.54
CA HIS A 221 26.11 -21.71 46.97
C HIS A 221 27.46 -21.73 47.71
N LYS A 222 27.76 -20.65 48.44
CA LYS A 222 28.85 -20.65 49.42
C LYS A 222 28.41 -21.49 50.61
N ARG A 223 28.96 -22.69 50.74
CA ARG A 223 28.94 -23.48 51.97
C ARG A 223 29.63 -22.65 53.07
N GLY A 224 28.87 -22.27 54.09
CA GLY A 224 29.37 -21.57 55.26
C GLY A 224 30.35 -22.44 56.04
N ARG A 225 31.59 -21.96 56.20
CA ARG A 225 32.51 -22.47 57.22
C ARG A 225 32.22 -21.72 58.51
N ASN A 226 31.59 -22.43 59.45
CA ASN A 226 31.49 -22.03 60.85
C ASN A 226 32.90 -21.97 61.46
N TYR A 227 33.34 -20.78 61.88
CA TYR A 227 34.46 -20.65 62.80
C TYR A 227 33.91 -20.22 64.16
N ARG A 228 33.78 -21.20 65.06
CA ARG A 228 33.50 -20.96 66.48
C ARG A 228 34.78 -20.53 67.17
N ARG A 229 34.70 -19.35 67.78
CA ARG A 229 35.49 -18.81 68.90
C ARG A 229 36.10 -19.91 69.80
N ASN A 230 37.38 -19.76 70.17
CA ASN A 230 37.69 -19.64 71.60
C ASN A 230 39.08 -19.05 71.93
N ASN A 231 39.05 -18.31 73.03
CA ASN A 231 40.11 -17.57 73.76
C ASN A 231 41.43 -18.32 74.00
N LYS A 232 42.54 -17.57 74.05
CA LYS A 232 43.33 -17.29 75.28
C LYS A 232 44.55 -16.39 75.02
N LYS A 233 44.59 -15.24 75.69
CA LYS A 233 45.80 -14.51 76.18
C LYS A 233 46.41 -15.30 77.37
N PRO A 234 47.57 -14.95 77.99
CA PRO A 234 48.63 -13.96 77.68
C PRO A 234 50.09 -14.49 77.92
N SER A 235 51.06 -13.55 77.91
CA SER A 235 52.42 -13.55 78.52
C SER A 235 53.53 -14.15 77.66
N LYS A 236 54.75 -13.59 77.58
CA LYS A 236 55.48 -12.58 78.36
C LYS A 236 56.12 -11.56 77.44
#